data_AF-A0A150NJB4-F1
#
_entry.id   AF-A0A150NJB4-F1
#
_cell.length_a   1.000
_cell.length_b   1.000
_cell.length_c   1.000
_cell.angle_alpha   90.00
_cell.angle_beta   90.00
_cell.angle_gamma   90.00
#
_symmetry.space_group_name_H-M   'P 1'
#
loop_
_entity.id
_entity.type
_entity.pdbx_description
1 polymer ?
#
loop_
_entity_poly.entity_id
_entity_poly.type
_entity_poly.pdbx_seq_one_letter_code
_entity_poly.pdbx_strand_id
1 'polypeptide(L)'
;MAYEAEVPVNWVEELGTAIANEEVLPDGTSERGGYPVVRKPMRQWMLKITAYAERLLNDLDDLDWPESIKDMQRNWIGKSTGANVTFKVKGAEKEFTVFTTRPDTLFGATFTVLAPEHELVDAITSPEQAEAVADYKHQASLKSDLARTDLAKEKLGVWTGAYAINPVNGKEIPIWIADYVLASYGTGAVMAVPAHDQRDWEFAKQFDLSIVEVLEGGKR
;
A
#
# COMPACT_ATOMS: atom_id res chain seq x y z
N MET A 1 11.01 23.63 5.58
CA MET A 1 10.35 22.95 4.43
C MET A 1 11.14 21.75 3.93
N ALA A 2 12.43 21.58 4.27
CA ALA A 2 13.19 20.36 3.97
C ALA A 2 13.46 19.53 5.22
N TYR A 3 13.66 18.22 5.08
CA TYR A 3 14.12 17.30 6.13
C TYR A 3 14.96 16.17 5.52
N GLU A 4 15.84 15.57 6.33
CA GLU A 4 16.53 14.33 5.94
C GLU A 4 15.70 13.11 6.36
N ALA A 5 15.59 12.13 5.47
CA ALA A 5 15.03 10.82 5.79
C ALA A 5 15.80 9.73 5.04
N GLU A 6 15.87 8.56 5.66
CA GLU A 6 16.27 7.34 4.96
C GLU A 6 15.02 6.80 4.28
N VAL A 7 14.98 6.92 2.95
CA VAL A 7 13.86 6.46 2.14
C VAL A 7 14.40 5.58 1.01
N PRO A 8 13.65 4.54 0.61
CA PRO A 8 13.96 3.86 -0.63
C PRO A 8 13.83 4.87 -1.78
N VAL A 9 14.91 5.06 -2.52
CA VAL A 9 14.94 5.91 -3.73
C VAL A 9 15.02 5.08 -4.99
N ASN A 10 14.48 5.61 -6.07
CA ASN A 10 14.67 5.07 -7.41
C ASN A 10 16.12 5.36 -7.83
N TRP A 11 16.94 4.33 -7.96
CA TRP A 11 18.36 4.43 -8.30
C TRP A 11 18.61 3.77 -9.64
N VAL A 12 19.40 4.44 -10.49
CA VAL A 12 19.84 3.90 -11.79
C VAL A 12 21.36 3.74 -11.73
N GLU A 13 21.84 2.49 -11.76
CA GLU A 13 23.27 2.17 -11.62
C GLU A 13 24.09 2.76 -12.77
N GLU A 14 23.54 2.71 -13.99
CA GLU A 14 24.19 3.18 -15.21
C GLU A 14 24.32 4.71 -15.25
N LEU A 15 23.38 5.42 -14.62
CA LEU A 15 23.42 6.88 -14.50
C LEU A 15 24.15 7.34 -13.23
N GLY A 16 24.36 6.44 -12.27
CA GLY A 16 25.00 6.73 -10.98
C GLY A 16 24.25 7.77 -10.14
N THR A 17 22.92 7.86 -10.30
CA THR A 17 22.09 8.86 -9.60
C THR A 17 20.72 8.30 -9.21
N ALA A 18 20.14 8.92 -8.19
CA ALA A 18 18.73 8.77 -7.88
C ALA A 18 17.88 9.61 -8.85
N ILE A 19 16.66 9.14 -9.13
CA ILE A 19 15.65 9.80 -9.95
C ILE A 19 14.33 9.93 -9.19
N ALA A 20 13.45 10.86 -9.61
CA ALA A 20 12.13 11.03 -9.02
C ALA A 20 11.17 9.88 -9.40
N ASN A 21 9.97 9.85 -8.79
CA ASN A 21 8.96 8.86 -9.16
C ASN A 21 8.43 9.10 -10.58
N GLU A 22 8.33 10.36 -10.99
CA GLU A 22 7.85 10.80 -12.30
C GLU A 22 8.80 10.43 -13.45
N GLU A 23 10.07 10.14 -13.14
CA GLU A 23 11.09 9.76 -14.12
C GLU A 23 11.16 8.24 -14.34
N VAL A 24 10.29 7.46 -13.67
CA VAL A 24 10.17 6.00 -13.83
C VAL A 24 9.03 5.69 -14.79
N LEU A 25 9.35 5.01 -15.89
CA LEU A 25 8.41 4.59 -16.92
C LEU A 25 7.53 3.42 -16.47
N PRO A 26 6.40 3.18 -17.17
CA PRO A 26 5.47 2.11 -16.82
C PRO A 26 6.03 0.69 -16.75
N ASP A 27 7.16 0.45 -17.41
CA ASP A 27 7.88 -0.82 -17.44
C ASP A 27 8.95 -0.94 -16.34
N GLY A 28 9.06 0.05 -15.46
CA GLY A 28 10.05 0.10 -14.39
C GLY A 28 11.44 0.55 -14.83
N THR A 29 11.56 1.14 -16.03
CA THR A 29 12.81 1.70 -16.52
C THR A 29 12.88 3.22 -16.38
N SER A 30 14.08 3.78 -16.44
CA SER A 30 14.31 5.22 -16.44
C SER A 30 13.81 5.86 -17.74
N GLU A 31 13.07 6.97 -17.65
CA GLU A 31 12.71 7.81 -18.81
C GLU A 31 13.95 8.18 -19.64
N ARG A 32 15.08 8.37 -18.95
CA ARG A 32 16.37 8.64 -19.57
C ARG A 32 17.18 7.35 -19.71
N GLY A 33 17.29 6.88 -20.94
CA GLY A 33 18.17 5.76 -21.30
C GLY A 33 17.56 4.37 -21.14
N GLY A 34 16.35 4.24 -20.59
CA GLY A 34 15.65 2.94 -20.51
C GLY A 34 16.33 1.91 -19.61
N TYR A 35 17.14 2.37 -18.66
CA TYR A 35 17.87 1.51 -17.74
C TYR A 35 16.96 0.99 -16.61
N PRO A 36 17.19 -0.23 -16.10
CA PRO A 36 16.45 -0.76 -14.96
C PRO A 36 16.57 0.14 -13.73
N VAL A 37 15.45 0.42 -13.07
CA VAL A 37 15.41 1.17 -11.82
C VAL A 37 15.39 0.21 -10.64
N VAL A 38 16.32 0.38 -9.70
CA VAL A 38 16.37 -0.39 -8.46
C VAL A 38 16.07 0.50 -7.25
N ARG A 39 15.50 -0.08 -6.19
CA ARG A 39 15.23 0.67 -4.95
C ARG A 39 16.40 0.49 -4.00
N LYS A 40 17.03 1.61 -3.61
CA LYS A 40 18.09 1.61 -2.58
C LYS A 40 17.68 2.48 -1.40
N PRO A 41 17.78 1.99 -0.15
CA PRO A 41 17.66 2.86 1.01
C PRO A 41 18.84 3.85 0.98
N MET A 42 18.53 5.14 0.92
CA MET A 42 19.53 6.20 0.94
C MET A 42 19.03 7.36 1.79
N ARG A 43 19.97 8.03 2.47
CA ARG A 43 19.68 9.28 3.16
C ARG A 43 19.56 10.40 2.12
N GLN A 44 18.40 11.03 2.06
CA GLN A 44 18.10 12.08 1.08
C GLN A 44 17.44 13.30 1.72
N TRP A 45 17.59 14.44 1.05
CA TRP A 45 16.86 15.66 1.39
C TRP A 45 15.49 15.65 0.72
N MET A 46 14.46 15.69 1.54
CA MET A 46 13.06 15.68 1.11
C MET A 46 12.44 17.06 1.30
N LEU A 47 11.73 17.56 0.29
CA LEU A 47 10.87 18.75 0.43
C LEU A 47 9.49 18.32 0.94
N LYS A 48 9.00 18.96 2.01
CA LYS A 48 7.67 18.74 2.59
C LYS A 48 6.56 19.35 1.73
N ILE A 49 6.49 18.96 0.45
CA ILE A 49 5.46 19.43 -0.49
C ILE A 49 4.06 19.00 -0.04
N THR A 50 3.94 17.84 0.60
CA THR A 50 2.67 17.32 1.15
C THR A 50 2.06 18.23 2.22
N ALA A 51 2.87 19.04 2.93
CA ALA A 51 2.35 20.05 3.86
C ALA A 51 1.55 21.16 3.15
N TYR A 52 1.70 21.28 1.82
CA TYR A 52 0.97 22.22 0.97
C TYR A 52 -0.11 21.54 0.12
N ALA A 53 -0.34 20.23 0.27
CA ALA A 53 -1.27 19.48 -0.59
C ALA A 53 -2.69 20.09 -0.60
N GLU A 54 -3.20 20.48 0.56
CA GLU A 54 -4.51 21.15 0.71
C GLU A 54 -4.58 22.44 -0.13
N ARG A 55 -3.55 23.27 -0.01
CA ARG A 55 -3.47 24.54 -0.71
C ARG A 55 -3.26 24.35 -2.21
N LEU A 56 -2.35 23.45 -2.60
CA LEU A 56 -2.12 23.10 -4.01
C LEU A 56 -3.40 22.60 -4.66
N LEU A 57 -4.24 21.85 -3.94
CA LEU A 57 -5.51 21.37 -4.47
C LEU A 57 -6.56 22.48 -4.59
N ASN A 58 -6.74 23.28 -3.54
CA ASN A 58 -7.74 24.36 -3.52
C ASN A 58 -7.39 25.49 -4.51
N ASP A 59 -6.11 25.84 -4.61
CA ASP A 59 -5.65 26.93 -5.47
C ASP A 59 -5.77 26.58 -6.97
N LEU A 60 -5.98 25.29 -7.36
CA LEU A 60 -6.18 24.89 -8.77
C LEU A 60 -7.47 25.46 -9.37
N ASP A 61 -8.51 25.64 -8.56
CA ASP A 61 -9.83 26.05 -9.06
C ASP A 61 -9.79 27.48 -9.62
N ASP A 62 -8.96 28.35 -9.03
CA ASP A 62 -8.81 29.76 -9.43
C ASP A 62 -7.86 29.99 -10.62
N LEU A 63 -7.15 28.95 -11.10
CA LEU A 63 -6.21 29.07 -12.21
C LEU A 63 -6.90 29.03 -13.58
N ASP A 64 -6.49 29.89 -14.50
CA ASP A 64 -6.90 29.82 -15.92
C ASP A 64 -6.04 28.80 -16.69
N TRP A 65 -6.14 27.53 -16.29
CA TRP A 65 -5.43 26.40 -16.90
C TRP A 65 -6.41 25.43 -17.56
N PRO A 66 -5.97 24.65 -18.57
CA PRO A 66 -6.81 23.60 -19.16
C PRO A 66 -7.27 22.60 -18.08
N GLU A 67 -8.55 22.22 -18.12
CA GLU A 67 -9.14 21.32 -17.12
C GLU A 67 -8.41 19.97 -17.05
N SER A 68 -7.92 19.46 -18.18
CA SER A 68 -7.12 18.22 -18.21
C SER A 68 -5.85 18.28 -17.37
N ILE A 69 -5.21 19.45 -17.27
CA ILE A 69 -4.03 19.65 -16.43
C ILE A 69 -4.44 19.75 -14.95
N LYS A 70 -5.54 20.43 -14.65
CA LYS A 70 -6.09 20.49 -13.29
C LYS A 70 -6.45 19.09 -12.80
N ASP A 71 -7.14 18.30 -13.62
CA ASP A 71 -7.50 16.93 -13.29
C ASP A 71 -6.28 16.03 -13.08
N MET A 72 -5.24 16.17 -13.91
CA MET A 72 -3.99 15.46 -13.71
C MET A 72 -3.34 15.81 -12.35
N GLN A 73 -3.35 17.09 -11.96
CA GLN A 73 -2.84 17.52 -10.66
C GLN A 73 -3.72 17.04 -9.50
N ARG A 74 -5.05 17.12 -9.61
CA ARG A 74 -5.97 16.60 -8.59
C ARG A 74 -5.78 15.09 -8.37
N ASN A 75 -5.65 14.33 -9.46
CA ASN A 75 -5.40 12.90 -9.42
C ASN A 75 -4.02 12.56 -8.84
N TRP A 76 -2.99 13.36 -9.15
CA TRP A 76 -1.64 13.18 -8.60
C TRP A 76 -1.58 13.51 -7.10
N ILE A 77 -2.24 14.59 -6.66
CA ILE A 77 -2.36 14.92 -5.22
C ILE A 77 -3.18 13.86 -4.49
N GLY A 78 -4.25 13.35 -5.11
CA GLY A 78 -4.97 12.16 -4.65
C GLY A 78 -5.56 12.27 -3.25
N LYS A 79 -6.05 13.47 -2.85
CA LYS A 79 -6.57 13.71 -1.50
C LYS A 79 -7.74 12.78 -1.19
N SER A 80 -7.58 11.98 -0.14
CA SER A 80 -8.60 11.08 0.38
C SER A 80 -8.90 11.42 1.83
N THR A 81 -10.19 11.51 2.18
CA THR A 81 -10.63 11.66 3.57
C THR A 81 -11.10 10.31 4.08
N GLY A 82 -10.65 9.92 5.26
CA GLY A 82 -10.91 8.59 5.81
C GLY A 82 -10.63 8.51 7.30
N ALA A 83 -10.56 7.30 7.82
CA ALA A 83 -10.26 7.01 9.22
C ALA A 83 -9.03 6.12 9.35
N ASN A 84 -8.26 6.38 10.41
CA ASN A 84 -7.24 5.46 10.90
C ASN A 84 -7.87 4.49 11.89
N VAL A 85 -7.68 3.20 11.66
CA VAL A 85 -8.22 2.13 12.50
C VAL A 85 -7.05 1.29 13.01
N THR A 86 -6.94 1.16 14.33
CA THR A 86 -5.86 0.40 14.96
C THR A 86 -6.31 -1.04 15.23
N PHE A 87 -5.57 -2.00 14.70
CA PHE A 87 -5.77 -3.43 14.89
C PHE A 87 -4.70 -3.98 15.83
N LYS A 88 -5.13 -4.76 16.83
CA LYS A 88 -4.22 -5.46 17.75
C LYS A 88 -3.86 -6.83 17.20
N VAL A 89 -2.60 -7.24 17.33
CA VAL A 89 -2.16 -8.58 16.96
C VAL A 89 -2.50 -9.55 18.10
N LYS A 90 -3.19 -10.64 17.79
CA LYS A 90 -3.53 -11.67 18.77
C LYS A 90 -2.26 -12.30 19.34
N GLY A 91 -2.16 -12.34 20.67
CA GLY A 91 -1.05 -13.00 21.36
C GLY A 91 0.28 -12.23 21.35
N ALA A 92 0.29 -10.98 20.87
CA ALA A 92 1.44 -10.09 20.92
C ALA A 92 1.03 -8.70 21.44
N GLU A 93 1.89 -8.03 22.20
CA GLU A 93 1.72 -6.61 22.53
C GLU A 93 2.15 -5.73 21.35
N LYS A 94 1.54 -5.97 20.19
CA LYS A 94 1.81 -5.25 18.94
C LYS A 94 0.49 -4.84 18.30
N GLU A 95 0.51 -3.71 17.61
CA GLU A 95 -0.63 -3.18 16.88
C GLU A 95 -0.17 -2.51 15.58
N PHE A 96 -1.07 -2.42 14.61
CA PHE A 96 -0.85 -1.66 13.39
C PHE A 96 -2.07 -0.82 13.08
N THR A 97 -1.83 0.26 12.34
CA THR A 97 -2.90 1.16 11.90
C THR A 97 -3.14 0.92 10.42
N VAL A 98 -4.41 0.86 10.02
CA VAL A 98 -4.83 0.88 8.62
C VAL A 98 -5.55 2.20 8.35
N PHE A 99 -5.39 2.72 7.13
CA PHE A 99 -6.19 3.83 6.65
C PHE A 99 -7.31 3.30 5.75
N THR A 100 -8.53 3.80 5.94
CA THR A 100 -9.66 3.48 5.05
C THR A 100 -10.53 4.69 4.79
N THR A 101 -10.97 4.85 3.55
CA THR A 101 -12.00 5.83 3.18
C THR A 101 -13.42 5.31 3.44
N ARG A 102 -13.57 4.02 3.77
CA ARG A 102 -14.87 3.38 4.08
C ARG A 102 -14.90 2.73 5.46
N PRO A 103 -14.80 3.53 6.54
CA PRO A 103 -14.86 3.02 7.92
C PRO A 103 -16.21 2.37 8.27
N ASP A 104 -17.28 2.74 7.57
CA ASP A 104 -18.61 2.12 7.63
C ASP A 104 -18.59 0.61 7.32
N THR A 105 -17.60 0.15 6.55
CA THR A 105 -17.47 -1.26 6.16
C THR A 105 -16.58 -2.11 7.07
N LEU A 106 -16.10 -1.55 8.18
CA LEU A 106 -15.16 -2.20 9.12
C LEU A 106 -15.71 -3.50 9.76
N PHE A 107 -17.03 -3.65 9.88
CA PHE A 107 -17.65 -4.90 10.33
C PHE A 107 -17.47 -6.05 9.34
N GLY A 108 -17.28 -5.74 8.05
CA GLY A 108 -17.09 -6.71 6.97
C GLY A 108 -15.62 -7.02 6.71
N ALA A 109 -14.71 -6.48 7.52
CA ALA A 109 -13.29 -6.79 7.40
C ALA A 109 -13.02 -8.23 7.85
N THR A 110 -12.61 -9.09 6.91
CA THR A 110 -12.42 -10.53 7.15
C THR A 110 -10.97 -10.97 7.18
N PHE A 111 -10.05 -10.13 6.70
CA PHE A 111 -8.60 -10.30 6.82
C PHE A 111 -7.92 -8.92 6.73
N THR A 112 -6.64 -8.87 7.08
CA THR A 112 -5.80 -7.67 6.90
C THR A 112 -4.61 -8.02 6.05
N VAL A 113 -4.12 -7.06 5.28
CA VAL A 113 -2.96 -7.24 4.41
C VAL A 113 -1.91 -6.18 4.73
N LEU A 114 -0.69 -6.64 4.98
CA LEU A 114 0.49 -5.79 5.19
C LEU A 114 1.35 -5.78 3.93
N ALA A 115 2.06 -4.68 3.71
CA ALA A 115 3.16 -4.67 2.75
C ALA A 115 4.24 -5.70 3.20
N PRO A 116 4.86 -6.44 2.27
CA PRO A 116 5.96 -7.37 2.58
C PRO A 116 7.12 -6.72 3.36
N GLU A 117 7.36 -5.43 3.13
CA GLU A 117 8.40 -4.62 3.78
C GLU A 117 7.98 -4.07 5.15
N HIS A 118 6.74 -4.28 5.58
CA HIS A 118 6.21 -3.71 6.82
C HIS A 118 6.94 -4.29 8.05
N GLU A 119 7.38 -3.43 8.97
CA GLU A 119 8.23 -3.78 10.12
C GLU A 119 7.66 -4.90 10.99
N LEU A 120 6.33 -4.95 11.12
CA LEU A 120 5.66 -5.99 11.90
C LEU A 120 5.73 -7.39 11.30
N VAL A 121 5.96 -7.55 9.99
CA VAL A 121 5.89 -8.85 9.31
C VAL A 121 6.86 -9.84 9.96
N ASP A 122 8.13 -9.45 10.11
CA ASP A 122 9.14 -10.31 10.74
C ASP A 122 8.83 -10.58 12.22
N ALA A 123 8.08 -9.67 12.83
CA ALA A 123 7.79 -9.65 14.25
C ALA A 123 6.57 -10.51 14.64
N ILE A 124 5.71 -10.85 13.68
CA ILE A 124 4.46 -11.62 13.90
C ILE A 124 4.46 -12.95 13.14
N THR A 125 5.37 -13.15 12.19
CA THR A 125 5.42 -14.36 11.37
C THR A 125 5.65 -15.59 12.25
N SER A 126 4.77 -16.58 12.12
CA SER A 126 4.91 -17.86 12.83
C SER A 126 6.11 -18.66 12.30
N PRO A 127 6.75 -19.51 13.12
CA PRO A 127 7.86 -20.35 12.66
C PRO A 127 7.54 -21.21 11.44
N GLU A 128 6.30 -21.70 11.33
CA GLU A 128 5.82 -22.54 10.23
C GLU A 128 5.73 -21.77 8.89
N GLN A 129 5.56 -20.46 8.95
CA GLN A 129 5.42 -19.58 7.78
C GLN A 129 6.71 -18.81 7.46
N ALA A 130 7.76 -18.96 8.27
CA ALA A 130 8.97 -18.15 8.15
C ALA A 130 9.65 -18.27 6.77
N GLU A 131 9.75 -19.48 6.22
CA GLU A 131 10.34 -19.73 4.91
C GLU A 131 9.48 -19.13 3.79
N ALA A 132 8.18 -19.41 3.79
CA ALA A 132 7.25 -18.88 2.78
C ALA A 132 7.19 -17.34 2.78
N VAL A 133 7.19 -16.72 3.97
CA VAL A 133 7.21 -15.26 4.11
C VAL A 133 8.53 -14.68 3.64
N ALA A 134 9.67 -15.29 3.99
CA ALA A 134 10.98 -14.81 3.56
C ALA A 134 11.14 -14.88 2.03
N ASP A 135 10.75 -15.99 1.42
CA ASP A 135 10.77 -16.17 -0.02
C ASP A 135 9.86 -15.14 -0.71
N TYR A 136 8.65 -14.93 -0.19
CA TYR A 136 7.72 -13.96 -0.75
C TYR A 136 8.24 -12.53 -0.63
N LYS A 137 8.84 -12.16 0.51
CA LYS A 137 9.50 -10.85 0.69
C LYS A 137 10.61 -10.65 -0.32
N HIS A 138 11.43 -11.67 -0.55
CA HIS A 138 12.49 -11.61 -1.56
C HIS A 138 11.90 -11.40 -2.97
N GLN A 139 10.90 -12.19 -3.36
CA GLN A 139 10.23 -12.03 -4.67
C GLN A 139 9.58 -10.66 -4.83
N ALA A 140 8.94 -10.13 -3.78
CA ALA A 140 8.35 -8.79 -3.79
C ALA A 140 9.40 -7.70 -3.95
N SER A 141 10.58 -7.85 -3.32
CA SER A 141 11.69 -6.89 -3.41
C SER A 141 12.32 -6.80 -4.81
N LEU A 142 12.16 -7.83 -5.63
CA LEU A 142 12.62 -7.84 -7.03
C LEU A 142 11.67 -7.11 -7.98
N LYS A 143 10.45 -6.78 -7.53
CA LYS A 143 9.46 -6.04 -8.32
C LYS A 143 9.49 -4.56 -7.94
N SER A 144 9.34 -3.69 -8.92
CA SER A 144 9.10 -2.26 -8.67
C SER A 144 7.71 -2.02 -8.08
N ASP A 145 7.51 -0.94 -7.32
CA ASP A 145 6.19 -0.53 -6.81
C ASP A 145 5.15 -0.50 -7.94
N LEU A 146 5.55 -0.02 -9.12
CA LEU A 146 4.69 0.03 -10.28
C LEU A 146 4.31 -1.36 -10.81
N ALA A 147 5.26 -2.29 -10.90
CA ALA A 147 4.99 -3.67 -11.30
C ALA A 147 4.07 -4.40 -10.30
N ARG A 148 3.95 -3.88 -9.08
CA ARG A 148 3.07 -4.38 -8.01
C ARG A 148 1.68 -3.74 -8.00
N THR A 149 1.47 -2.66 -8.75
CA THR A 149 0.12 -2.06 -8.92
C THR A 149 -0.78 -2.95 -9.79
N ASP A 150 -2.02 -2.54 -10.06
CA ASP A 150 -3.10 -3.31 -10.72
C ASP A 150 -2.78 -3.91 -12.12
N LEU A 151 -1.56 -3.72 -12.64
CA LEU A 151 -1.01 -4.45 -13.78
C LEU A 151 -0.64 -5.91 -13.46
N ALA A 152 -0.49 -6.29 -12.18
CA ALA A 152 -0.24 -7.67 -11.78
C ALA A 152 -1.52 -8.51 -11.93
N LYS A 153 -1.55 -9.37 -12.96
CA LYS A 153 -2.70 -10.25 -13.28
C LYS A 153 -2.99 -11.33 -12.24
N GLU A 154 -2.00 -11.70 -11.42
CA GLU A 154 -2.16 -12.69 -10.35
C GLU A 154 -1.93 -11.99 -9.01
N LYS A 155 -2.97 -11.95 -8.17
CA LYS A 155 -2.88 -11.41 -6.82
C LYS A 155 -2.19 -12.46 -5.95
N LEU A 156 -0.88 -12.32 -5.76
CA LEU A 156 -0.12 -13.23 -4.91
C LEU A 156 -0.17 -12.75 -3.46
N GLY A 157 -0.07 -13.67 -2.52
CA GLY A 157 0.01 -13.35 -1.10
C GLY A 157 0.34 -14.58 -0.25
N VAL A 158 0.86 -14.32 0.95
CA VAL A 158 1.24 -15.36 1.92
C VAL A 158 0.63 -15.03 3.28
N TRP A 159 0.08 -16.04 3.93
CA TRP A 159 -0.43 -15.91 5.29
C TRP A 159 0.73 -15.89 6.28
N THR A 160 0.76 -14.93 7.20
CA THR A 160 1.86 -14.78 8.15
C THR A 160 1.84 -15.80 9.29
N GLY A 161 0.73 -16.53 9.48
CA GLY A 161 0.50 -17.34 10.68
C GLY A 161 -0.12 -16.55 11.84
N ALA A 162 -0.19 -15.22 11.73
CA ALA A 162 -0.74 -14.35 12.75
C ALA A 162 -2.19 -13.94 12.46
N TYR A 163 -2.86 -13.49 13.52
CA TYR A 163 -4.22 -12.96 13.47
C TYR A 163 -4.26 -11.56 14.10
N ALA A 164 -5.08 -10.69 13.53
CA ALA A 164 -5.46 -9.41 14.09
C ALA A 164 -6.83 -9.51 14.76
N ILE A 165 -7.09 -8.64 15.73
CA ILE A 165 -8.39 -8.50 16.38
C ILE A 165 -9.10 -7.32 15.74
N ASN A 166 -10.26 -7.56 15.12
CA ASN A 166 -11.09 -6.50 14.59
C ASN A 166 -11.64 -5.65 15.75
N PRO A 167 -11.35 -4.33 15.80
CA PRO A 167 -11.63 -3.50 16.97
C PRO A 167 -13.13 -3.29 17.22
N VAL A 168 -13.98 -3.56 16.24
CA VAL A 168 -15.42 -3.28 16.34
C VAL A 168 -16.22 -4.50 16.80
N ASN A 169 -15.83 -5.71 16.38
CA ASN A 169 -16.57 -6.94 16.70
C ASN A 169 -15.75 -7.96 17.49
N GLY A 170 -14.47 -7.70 17.76
CA GLY A 170 -13.58 -8.57 18.52
C GLY A 170 -13.20 -9.88 17.80
N LYS A 171 -13.58 -10.06 16.54
CA LYS A 171 -13.27 -11.26 15.76
C LYS A 171 -11.79 -11.30 15.39
N GLU A 172 -11.26 -12.51 15.37
CA GLU A 172 -9.93 -12.79 14.87
C GLU A 172 -9.96 -12.89 13.35
N ILE A 173 -9.09 -12.15 12.69
CA ILE A 173 -8.98 -12.11 11.24
C ILE A 173 -7.51 -12.35 10.85
N PRO A 174 -7.21 -13.20 9.85
CA PRO A 174 -5.84 -13.54 9.51
C PRO A 174 -5.08 -12.34 8.93
N ILE A 175 -3.78 -12.27 9.22
CA ILE A 175 -2.86 -11.26 8.69
C ILE A 175 -2.10 -11.87 7.51
N TRP A 176 -2.25 -11.27 6.34
CA TRP A 176 -1.58 -11.66 5.10
C TRP A 176 -0.55 -10.61 4.70
N ILE A 177 0.39 -11.01 3.85
CA ILE A 177 1.24 -10.10 3.08
C ILE A 177 0.91 -10.23 1.60
N ALA A 178 0.85 -9.11 0.89
CA ALA A 178 0.63 -9.09 -0.54
C ALA A 178 1.34 -7.90 -1.18
N ASP A 179 1.82 -8.08 -2.40
CA ASP A 179 2.60 -7.08 -3.12
C ASP A 179 1.78 -5.85 -3.56
N TYR A 180 0.47 -5.99 -3.75
CA TYR A 180 -0.41 -4.86 -4.06
C TYR A 180 -0.55 -3.83 -2.92
N VAL A 181 -0.12 -4.18 -1.69
CA VAL A 181 -0.02 -3.23 -0.57
C VAL A 181 1.40 -2.66 -0.55
N LEU A 182 1.51 -1.35 -0.66
CA LEU A 182 2.79 -0.63 -0.71
C LEU A 182 3.10 0.00 0.65
N ALA A 183 4.29 -0.25 1.18
CA ALA A 183 4.75 0.36 2.43
C ALA A 183 4.87 1.89 2.33
N SER A 184 5.10 2.40 1.13
CA SER A 184 5.19 3.83 0.81
C SER A 184 3.84 4.55 0.76
N TYR A 185 2.72 3.81 0.76
CA TYR A 185 1.37 4.36 0.63
C TYR A 185 0.52 4.11 1.89
N GLY A 186 -0.11 5.19 2.39
CA GLY A 186 -0.91 5.14 3.62
C GLY A 186 -0.06 4.73 4.82
N THR A 187 -0.46 3.64 5.48
CA THR A 187 0.26 3.07 6.63
C THR A 187 1.02 1.79 6.29
N GLY A 188 1.06 1.39 5.02
CA GLY A 188 1.60 0.09 4.61
C GLY A 188 0.77 -1.11 5.05
N ALA A 189 -0.48 -0.87 5.47
CA ALA A 189 -1.42 -1.88 5.94
C ALA A 189 -2.85 -1.51 5.52
N VAL A 190 -3.62 -2.51 5.09
CA VAL A 190 -5.04 -2.35 4.71
C VAL A 190 -5.92 -3.37 5.42
N MET A 191 -7.14 -2.96 5.75
CA MET A 191 -8.21 -3.90 6.08
C MET A 191 -8.88 -4.34 4.78
N ALA A 192 -9.09 -5.64 4.61
CA ALA A 192 -9.74 -6.17 3.44
C ALA A 192 -11.23 -6.41 3.71
N VAL A 193 -12.09 -5.84 2.87
CA VAL A 193 -13.55 -5.98 2.95
C VAL A 193 -14.07 -6.56 1.63
N PRO A 194 -13.99 -7.90 1.44
CA PRO A 194 -14.24 -8.54 0.16
C PRO A 194 -15.64 -8.34 -0.42
N ALA A 195 -16.64 -8.09 0.44
CA ALA A 195 -18.00 -7.86 -0.06
C ALA A 195 -18.15 -6.52 -0.78
N HIS A 196 -17.20 -5.60 -0.59
CA HIS A 196 -17.34 -4.20 -0.99
C HIS A 196 -16.09 -3.59 -1.65
N ASP A 197 -15.02 -4.36 -1.86
CA ASP A 197 -13.84 -3.97 -2.66
C ASP A 197 -13.49 -5.12 -3.59
N GLN A 198 -13.38 -4.84 -4.89
CA GLN A 198 -13.15 -5.84 -5.93
C GLN A 198 -11.80 -6.54 -5.79
N ARG A 199 -10.74 -5.82 -5.37
CA ARG A 199 -9.40 -6.39 -5.20
C ARG A 199 -9.38 -7.34 -4.01
N ASP A 200 -10.05 -6.94 -2.93
CA ASP A 200 -10.23 -7.78 -1.75
C ASP A 200 -11.09 -9.01 -2.07
N TRP A 201 -12.11 -8.87 -2.94
CA TRP A 201 -12.95 -9.96 -3.41
C TRP A 201 -12.15 -10.99 -4.20
N GLU A 202 -11.33 -10.55 -5.15
CA GLU A 202 -10.48 -11.42 -5.97
C GLU A 202 -9.46 -12.17 -5.11
N PHE A 203 -8.81 -11.45 -4.18
CA PHE A 203 -7.89 -12.06 -3.22
C PHE A 203 -8.61 -13.08 -2.33
N ALA A 204 -9.79 -12.73 -1.79
CA ALA A 204 -10.58 -13.63 -0.97
C ALA A 204 -11.00 -14.89 -1.74
N LYS A 205 -11.36 -14.75 -3.01
CA LYS A 205 -11.72 -15.89 -3.87
C LYS A 205 -10.53 -16.79 -4.18
N GLN A 206 -9.36 -16.21 -4.41
CA GLN A 206 -8.15 -16.96 -4.71
C GLN A 206 -7.65 -17.76 -3.51
N PHE A 207 -7.75 -17.21 -2.30
CA PHE A 207 -7.24 -17.81 -1.07
C PHE A 207 -8.34 -18.41 -0.16
N ASP A 208 -9.55 -18.59 -0.68
CA ASP A 208 -10.72 -19.15 0.02
C ASP A 208 -10.99 -18.47 1.39
N LEU A 209 -10.92 -17.14 1.41
CA LEU A 209 -11.17 -16.32 2.60
C LEU A 209 -12.65 -15.98 2.73
N SER A 210 -13.06 -15.72 3.97
CA SER A 210 -14.45 -15.36 4.29
C SER A 210 -14.85 -14.05 3.61
N ILE A 211 -16.08 -14.02 3.08
CA ILE A 211 -16.71 -12.83 2.48
C ILE A 211 -17.96 -12.52 3.29
N VAL A 212 -18.00 -11.35 3.93
CA VAL A 212 -19.12 -10.93 4.79
C VAL A 212 -19.70 -9.63 4.26
N GLU A 213 -20.94 -9.68 3.82
CA GLU A 213 -21.71 -8.50 3.40
C GLU A 213 -22.22 -7.75 4.63
N VAL A 214 -21.94 -6.44 4.69
CA VAL A 214 -22.32 -5.57 5.82
C VAL A 214 -23.13 -4.34 5.42
N LEU A 215 -23.30 -4.10 4.12
CA LEU A 215 -24.15 -3.06 3.56
C LEU A 215 -24.94 -3.68 2.43
N GLU A 216 -26.24 -3.39 2.34
CA GLU A 216 -27.02 -3.79 1.16
C GLU A 216 -26.64 -2.91 -0.04
N GLY A 217 -26.41 -3.54 -1.19
CA GLY A 217 -26.31 -2.83 -2.46
C GLY A 217 -24.91 -2.44 -2.93
N GLY A 218 -23.85 -3.08 -2.42
CA GLY A 218 -22.55 -3.04 -3.07
C GLY A 218 -22.69 -3.55 -4.51
N LYS A 219 -22.65 -2.65 -5.50
CA LYS A 219 -22.80 -3.04 -6.91
C LYS A 219 -21.70 -4.04 -7.26
N ARG A 220 -22.12 -5.26 -7.59
CA ARG A 220 -21.33 -6.29 -8.27
C ARG A 220 -20.92 -5.83 -9.66
#